data_AF-A0A7X6B882-F1
#
_entry.id   AF-A0A7X6B882-F1
#
_cell.length_a   1.000
_cell.length_b   1.000
_cell.length_c   1.000
_cell.angle_alpha   90.00
_cell.angle_beta   90.00
_cell.angle_gamma   90.00
#
_symmetry.space_group_name_H-M   'P 1'
#
loop_
_entity.id
_entity.type
_entity.pdbx_description
1 polymer ?
#
loop_
_entity_poly.entity_id
_entity_poly.type
_entity_poly.pdbx_seq_one_letter_code
_entity_poly.pdbx_strand_id
1 'polypeptide(L)'
;MRKTFTSLAFAAMASLGLALTPLPAAAQMREIDPSNMQIDSDLDNPAPPPVTSTTTTNLSYDSDLATGDQQTSEVPVDGTVAPTNAPADMTATDVAADDSSTYKQDDLIGAAEGIFGKGAQGLAGLIEDILKEQGEPNAYIVGREAGGALVFGVRYGSGTLHHKVEGELPAYWTGPSIGFDAGANAANTFILVYNLFDSEDLYRRYPAGEGAAYLVGGFNASYLRRDDVVLIPIRVGVGARLGANIGYMKFRKKQNWLPF
;
A
#
# COMPACT_ATOMS: atom_id res chain seq x y z
N MET A 1 32.25 -43.78 -31.08
CA MET A 1 33.69 -43.74 -31.47
C MET A 1 33.75 -43.42 -32.96
N ARG A 2 34.58 -42.51 -33.51
CA ARG A 2 35.61 -41.56 -32.99
C ARG A 2 35.40 -40.18 -33.67
N LYS A 3 36.06 -39.11 -33.19
CA LYS A 3 36.03 -37.75 -33.77
C LYS A 3 37.29 -37.45 -34.62
N THR A 4 37.17 -36.59 -35.63
CA THR A 4 38.01 -35.41 -36.03
C THR A 4 37.50 -34.91 -37.41
N PHE A 5 37.24 -33.62 -37.70
CA PHE A 5 38.14 -32.44 -37.79
C PHE A 5 39.30 -32.68 -38.80
N THR A 6 39.73 -31.77 -39.71
CA THR A 6 39.53 -30.31 -39.93
C THR A 6 39.97 -29.99 -41.41
N SER A 7 39.79 -28.83 -42.08
CA SER A 7 39.21 -27.50 -41.78
C SER A 7 38.92 -26.69 -43.08
N LEU A 8 38.29 -25.51 -42.93
CA LEU A 8 38.43 -24.24 -43.67
C LEU A 8 38.25 -24.13 -45.22
N ALA A 9 37.34 -23.24 -45.62
CA ALA A 9 37.41 -22.42 -46.85
C ALA A 9 36.77 -21.04 -46.57
N PHE A 10 37.30 -19.95 -47.15
CA PHE A 10 36.97 -18.58 -46.71
C PHE A 10 36.82 -17.61 -47.90
N ALA A 11 35.59 -17.23 -48.24
CA ALA A 11 35.25 -16.12 -49.13
C ALA A 11 33.82 -15.65 -48.77
N ALA A 12 33.56 -14.44 -48.26
CA ALA A 12 33.85 -13.11 -48.80
C ALA A 12 32.91 -12.70 -49.95
N MET A 13 31.75 -12.15 -49.58
CA MET A 13 31.01 -11.20 -50.42
C MET A 13 30.43 -10.11 -49.51
N ALA A 14 30.81 -8.85 -49.74
CA ALA A 14 30.34 -7.71 -48.97
C ALA A 14 29.62 -6.73 -49.91
N SER A 15 28.36 -6.42 -49.63
CA SER A 15 27.54 -5.54 -50.47
C SER A 15 26.58 -4.68 -49.65
N LEU A 16 27.13 -3.57 -49.14
CA LEU A 16 26.54 -2.24 -49.22
C LEU A 16 25.02 -2.09 -48.92
N GLY A 17 24.68 -1.87 -47.66
CA GLY A 17 23.43 -1.22 -47.25
C GLY A 17 23.74 0.12 -46.58
N LEU A 18 23.30 1.25 -47.17
CA LEU A 18 23.56 2.58 -46.61
C LEU A 18 22.70 2.86 -45.36
N ALA A 19 23.23 3.70 -44.47
CA ALA A 19 22.57 4.07 -43.22
C ALA A 19 21.35 4.98 -43.44
N LEU A 20 20.26 4.69 -42.73
CA LEU A 20 19.22 5.66 -42.40
C LEU A 20 19.48 6.18 -40.97
N THR A 21 20.13 7.32 -40.86
CA THR A 21 20.24 8.05 -39.59
C THR A 21 19.00 8.92 -39.39
N PRO A 22 18.21 8.76 -38.32
CA PRO A 22 17.15 9.71 -38.02
C PRO A 22 17.75 11.07 -37.66
N LEU A 23 17.23 12.13 -38.29
CA LEU A 23 17.63 13.50 -37.97
C LEU A 23 17.14 13.87 -36.56
N PRO A 24 17.94 14.59 -35.75
CA PRO A 24 17.45 15.13 -34.49
C PRO A 24 16.40 16.21 -34.79
N ALA A 25 15.20 16.07 -34.24
CA ALA A 25 14.18 17.10 -34.31
C ALA A 25 14.64 18.33 -33.50
N ALA A 26 14.93 19.43 -34.19
CA ALA A 26 15.30 20.67 -33.53
C ALA A 26 14.11 21.19 -32.70
N ALA A 27 14.30 21.26 -31.39
CA ALA A 27 13.30 21.83 -30.48
C ALA A 27 13.13 23.32 -30.78
N GLN A 28 12.02 23.70 -31.42
CA GLN A 28 11.67 25.10 -31.64
C GLN A 28 11.34 25.73 -30.29
N MET A 29 12.25 26.56 -29.76
CA MET A 29 11.92 27.46 -28.67
C MET A 29 10.80 28.39 -29.15
N ARG A 30 9.59 28.23 -28.60
CA ARG A 30 8.62 29.32 -28.60
C ARG A 30 9.09 30.32 -27.56
N GLU A 31 9.46 31.50 -28.03
CA GLU A 31 9.69 32.66 -27.19
C GLU A 31 8.38 32.98 -26.46
N ILE A 32 8.41 32.94 -25.13
CA ILE A 32 7.24 33.24 -24.29
C ILE A 32 7.21 34.74 -24.09
N ASP A 33 6.33 35.41 -24.84
CA ASP A 33 6.11 36.85 -24.72
C ASP A 33 5.59 37.18 -23.30
N PRO A 34 6.34 37.94 -22.47
CA PRO A 34 5.94 38.24 -21.10
C PRO A 34 4.77 39.25 -21.02
N SER A 35 4.37 39.89 -22.12
CA SER A 35 3.29 40.88 -22.12
C SER A 35 1.90 40.28 -21.81
N ASN A 36 1.70 38.98 -22.03
CA ASN A 36 0.43 38.30 -21.77
C ASN A 36 0.31 37.75 -20.32
N MET A 37 1.11 38.25 -19.38
CA MET A 37 1.02 37.90 -17.94
C MET A 37 -0.06 38.70 -17.18
N GLN A 38 -1.15 39.09 -17.83
CA GLN A 38 -2.31 39.66 -17.13
C GLN A 38 -3.13 38.54 -16.47
N ILE A 39 -2.66 38.15 -15.29
CA ILE A 39 -3.44 37.36 -14.33
C ILE A 39 -4.62 38.23 -13.90
N ASP A 40 -5.82 37.86 -14.37
CA ASP A 40 -7.05 38.49 -13.89
C ASP A 40 -7.18 38.22 -12.38
N SER A 41 -7.10 39.28 -11.60
CA SER A 41 -6.79 39.23 -10.16
C SER A 41 -7.99 39.63 -9.31
N ASP A 42 -9.18 39.17 -9.72
CA ASP A 42 -10.45 39.47 -9.05
C ASP A 42 -10.99 38.22 -8.35
N LEU A 43 -10.70 38.11 -7.05
CA LEU A 43 -11.22 37.09 -6.15
C LEU A 43 -11.62 37.75 -4.82
N ASP A 44 -12.92 37.96 -4.66
CA ASP A 44 -13.52 38.45 -3.41
C ASP A 44 -13.10 37.57 -2.22
N ASN A 45 -12.24 38.12 -1.36
CA ASN A 45 -11.81 37.47 -0.11
C ASN A 45 -12.50 38.16 1.08
N PRO A 46 -13.68 37.68 1.53
CA PRO A 46 -14.32 38.21 2.73
C PRO A 46 -13.48 37.93 3.98
N ALA A 47 -13.43 38.89 4.90
CA ALA A 47 -12.64 38.78 6.12
C ALA A 47 -13.21 37.74 7.10
N PRO A 48 -12.37 36.98 7.84
CA PRO A 48 -12.83 36.08 8.88
C PRO A 48 -13.55 36.83 10.03
N PRO A 49 -14.64 36.29 10.59
CA PRO A 49 -15.26 36.87 11.78
C PRO A 49 -14.35 36.72 13.02
N PRO A 50 -14.42 37.63 14.00
CA PRO A 50 -13.61 37.55 15.21
C PRO A 50 -14.04 36.38 16.11
N VAL A 51 -13.06 35.73 16.74
CA VAL A 51 -13.31 34.67 17.73
C VAL A 51 -13.70 35.26 19.09
N THR A 52 -14.84 34.83 19.62
CA THR A 52 -15.34 35.26 20.95
C THR A 52 -15.14 34.13 21.96
N SER A 53 -14.23 34.32 22.92
CA SER A 53 -14.07 33.41 24.05
C SER A 53 -15.21 33.60 25.05
N THR A 54 -15.99 32.54 25.33
CA THR A 54 -17.03 32.55 26.37
C THR A 54 -16.79 31.50 27.44
N THR A 55 -17.03 31.90 28.70
CA THR A 55 -16.71 31.15 29.92
C THR A 55 -17.76 30.08 30.24
N THR A 56 -17.31 29.03 30.91
CA THR A 56 -18.05 28.03 31.69
C THR A 56 -19.49 28.35 32.08
N THR A 57 -20.40 27.41 31.81
CA THR A 57 -21.67 27.28 32.56
C THR A 57 -21.76 25.86 33.12
N ASN A 58 -21.91 25.75 34.44
CA ASN A 58 -22.11 24.48 35.14
C ASN A 58 -23.61 24.14 35.17
N LEU A 59 -24.00 22.89 34.93
CA LEU A 59 -25.40 22.46 34.88
C LEU A 59 -25.63 21.18 35.69
N SER A 60 -26.01 21.38 36.94
CA SER A 60 -26.43 20.32 37.87
C SER A 60 -27.96 20.15 37.85
N TYR A 61 -28.44 18.91 37.68
CA TYR A 61 -29.60 18.30 38.36
C TYR A 61 -29.34 16.76 38.26
N ASP A 62 -29.33 15.95 39.32
CA ASP A 62 -30.47 15.54 40.17
C ASP A 62 -31.46 14.64 39.40
N SER A 63 -31.94 13.48 39.88
CA SER A 63 -31.66 12.66 41.08
C SER A 63 -32.27 11.25 40.88
N ASP A 64 -31.75 10.20 41.55
CA ASP A 64 -32.57 9.22 42.31
C ASP A 64 -31.71 8.24 43.15
N LEU A 65 -32.35 7.43 44.01
CA LEU A 65 -31.73 6.54 45.01
C LEU A 65 -31.92 5.04 44.70
N ALA A 66 -30.94 4.20 45.08
CA ALA A 66 -31.15 2.78 45.38
C ALA A 66 -30.15 2.28 46.44
N THR A 67 -30.67 1.85 47.59
CA THR A 67 -29.90 1.39 48.77
C THR A 67 -29.42 -0.07 48.64
N GLY A 68 -28.32 -0.44 49.30
CA GLY A 68 -27.87 -1.84 49.37
C GLY A 68 -26.65 -2.06 50.27
N ASP A 69 -26.87 -2.13 51.59
CA ASP A 69 -25.81 -2.33 52.58
C ASP A 69 -25.12 -3.70 52.48
N GLN A 70 -23.78 -3.72 52.59
CA GLN A 70 -22.97 -4.94 52.65
C GLN A 70 -22.70 -5.32 54.11
N GLN A 71 -23.43 -6.32 54.62
CA GLN A 71 -23.30 -6.81 55.99
C GLN A 71 -22.41 -8.06 56.07
N THR A 72 -21.53 -8.11 57.08
CA THR A 72 -20.56 -9.19 57.28
C THR A 72 -21.16 -10.46 57.91
N SER A 73 -20.52 -11.61 57.69
CA SER A 73 -20.58 -12.81 58.55
C SER A 73 -19.36 -13.71 58.28
N GLU A 74 -18.97 -14.52 59.28
CA GLU A 74 -17.64 -15.13 59.34
C GLU A 74 -17.68 -16.65 59.65
N VAL A 75 -16.77 -17.38 58.96
CA VAL A 75 -16.21 -18.75 59.11
C VAL A 75 -16.71 -19.66 60.26
N PRO A 76 -16.88 -20.97 59.98
CA PRO A 76 -16.06 -21.98 60.67
C PRO A 76 -15.40 -23.02 59.72
N VAL A 77 -14.37 -23.71 60.21
CA VAL A 77 -13.53 -24.72 59.51
C VAL A 77 -13.67 -26.12 60.11
N ASP A 78 -13.51 -27.18 59.30
CA ASP A 78 -12.58 -28.33 59.52
C ASP A 78 -12.67 -29.39 58.38
N GLY A 79 -11.64 -30.25 58.22
CA GLY A 79 -11.86 -31.69 58.00
C GLY A 79 -11.80 -32.35 56.60
N THR A 80 -10.59 -32.69 56.12
CA THR A 80 -10.22 -34.07 55.67
C THR A 80 -10.66 -34.67 54.28
N VAL A 81 -9.65 -34.90 53.42
CA VAL A 81 -9.46 -35.78 52.21
C VAL A 81 -10.61 -36.24 51.28
N ALA A 82 -10.42 -36.02 49.96
CA ALA A 82 -10.27 -37.08 48.93
C ALA A 82 -9.95 -36.48 47.52
N PRO A 83 -9.19 -37.17 46.64
CA PRO A 83 -9.02 -36.76 45.24
C PRO A 83 -10.05 -37.45 44.32
N THR A 84 -10.87 -36.68 43.61
CA THR A 84 -11.87 -37.21 42.67
C THR A 84 -11.49 -36.86 41.23
N ASN A 85 -11.04 -37.85 40.46
CA ASN A 85 -10.92 -37.71 39.01
C ASN A 85 -12.32 -37.58 38.38
N ALA A 86 -12.68 -36.37 37.96
CA ALA A 86 -13.71 -36.15 36.96
C ALA A 86 -13.03 -35.84 35.62
N PRO A 87 -13.43 -36.44 34.49
CA PRO A 87 -12.97 -35.99 33.19
C PRO A 87 -13.51 -34.59 32.95
N ALA A 88 -12.63 -33.61 32.72
CA ALA A 88 -13.05 -32.31 32.24
C ALA A 88 -13.63 -32.51 30.83
N ASP A 89 -14.95 -32.32 30.71
CA ASP A 89 -15.59 -32.23 29.39
C ASP A 89 -15.01 -30.99 28.70
N MET A 90 -14.18 -31.23 27.68
CA MET A 90 -13.61 -30.16 26.87
C MET A 90 -14.68 -29.70 25.89
N THR A 91 -15.70 -29.01 26.41
CA THR A 91 -16.47 -28.04 25.64
C THR A 91 -15.44 -27.09 25.03
N ALA A 92 -15.16 -27.26 23.74
CA ALA A 92 -14.30 -26.35 23.02
C ALA A 92 -14.93 -24.98 23.12
N THR A 93 -14.32 -24.08 23.91
CA THR A 93 -14.61 -22.66 23.82
C THR A 93 -14.25 -22.29 22.40
N ASP A 94 -15.27 -22.11 21.57
CA ASP A 94 -15.12 -21.62 20.21
C ASP A 94 -14.57 -20.20 20.36
N VAL A 95 -13.26 -20.06 20.19
CA VAL A 95 -12.57 -18.78 20.27
C VAL A 95 -12.98 -18.05 19.00
N ALA A 96 -14.09 -17.32 19.10
CA ALA A 96 -14.57 -16.42 18.06
C ALA A 96 -13.37 -15.61 17.58
N ALA A 97 -12.95 -15.85 16.33
CA ALA A 97 -11.74 -15.28 15.79
C ALA A 97 -11.83 -13.76 15.93
N ASP A 98 -10.82 -13.15 16.53
CA ASP A 98 -10.91 -11.76 16.94
C ASP A 98 -10.96 -10.86 15.68
N ASP A 99 -12.17 -10.43 15.30
CA ASP A 99 -12.46 -9.62 14.11
C ASP A 99 -11.73 -8.25 14.12
N SER A 100 -11.08 -7.91 15.23
CA SER A 100 -10.13 -6.80 15.33
C SER A 100 -8.82 -7.02 14.54
N SER A 101 -8.43 -8.27 14.28
CA SER A 101 -7.09 -8.63 13.77
C SER A 101 -6.86 -8.39 12.28
N THR A 102 -7.92 -8.28 11.47
CA THR A 102 -7.85 -8.11 10.01
C THR A 102 -8.77 -7.00 9.49
N TYR A 103 -8.39 -6.34 8.41
CA TYR A 103 -9.21 -5.30 7.77
C TYR A 103 -10.25 -5.93 6.85
N LYS A 104 -11.51 -5.53 7.03
CA LYS A 104 -12.64 -6.07 6.26
C LYS A 104 -12.70 -5.44 4.87
N GLN A 105 -13.43 -6.08 3.96
CA GLN A 105 -13.57 -5.61 2.57
C GLN A 105 -14.00 -4.12 2.49
N ASP A 106 -15.00 -3.73 3.27
CA ASP A 106 -15.52 -2.35 3.27
C ASP A 106 -14.52 -1.33 3.86
N ASP A 107 -13.72 -1.71 4.87
CA ASP A 107 -12.63 -0.87 5.40
C ASP A 107 -11.64 -0.50 4.27
N LEU A 108 -11.24 -1.52 3.50
CA LEU A 108 -10.21 -1.41 2.48
C LEU A 108 -10.70 -0.70 1.23
N ILE A 109 -11.96 -0.94 0.82
CA ILE A 109 -12.59 -0.20 -0.27
C ILE A 109 -12.72 1.28 0.13
N GLY A 110 -13.20 1.57 1.35
CA GLY A 110 -13.30 2.95 1.84
C GLY A 110 -11.95 3.68 1.93
N ALA A 111 -10.92 3.01 2.44
CA ALA A 111 -9.56 3.56 2.50
C ALA A 111 -8.95 3.79 1.10
N ALA A 112 -9.17 2.86 0.16
CA ALA A 112 -8.68 2.98 -1.21
C ALA A 112 -9.42 4.06 -2.02
N GLU A 113 -10.76 4.16 -1.91
CA GLU A 113 -11.54 5.27 -2.48
C GLU A 113 -11.12 6.62 -1.91
N GLY A 114 -10.69 6.65 -0.63
CA GLY A 114 -10.14 7.85 0.01
C GLY A 114 -8.95 8.47 -0.70
N ILE A 115 -8.18 7.68 -1.47
CA ILE A 115 -7.06 8.20 -2.31
C ILE A 115 -7.28 8.07 -3.81
N PHE A 116 -8.10 7.14 -4.30
CA PHE A 116 -8.36 6.99 -5.74
C PHE A 116 -9.60 7.76 -6.23
N GLY A 117 -10.39 8.30 -5.31
CA GLY A 117 -11.68 8.92 -5.59
C GLY A 117 -12.82 7.92 -5.48
N LYS A 118 -13.98 8.40 -5.04
CA LYS A 118 -15.21 7.59 -4.94
C LYS A 118 -15.71 7.15 -6.30
N GLY A 119 -16.19 5.92 -6.40
CA GLY A 119 -16.71 5.34 -7.64
C GLY A 119 -15.64 5.03 -8.68
N ALA A 120 -14.38 4.84 -8.27
CA ALA A 120 -13.30 4.46 -9.18
C ALA A 120 -13.61 3.09 -9.83
N GLN A 121 -14.07 3.12 -11.08
CA GLN A 121 -14.84 2.06 -11.71
C GLN A 121 -14.04 0.76 -11.90
N GLY A 122 -14.14 -0.16 -10.94
CA GLY A 122 -13.45 -1.45 -10.90
C GLY A 122 -12.56 -1.67 -9.67
N LEU A 123 -12.29 -0.63 -8.87
CA LEU A 123 -11.47 -0.73 -7.65
C LEU A 123 -12.09 -1.66 -6.60
N ALA A 124 -13.40 -1.52 -6.34
CA ALA A 124 -14.11 -2.34 -5.37
C ALA A 124 -14.05 -3.84 -5.72
N GLY A 125 -14.39 -4.20 -6.95
CA GLY A 125 -14.31 -5.58 -7.44
C GLY A 125 -12.89 -6.13 -7.47
N LEU A 126 -11.88 -5.30 -7.78
CA LEU A 126 -10.47 -5.69 -7.68
C LEU A 126 -10.07 -6.03 -6.24
N ILE A 127 -10.52 -5.27 -5.24
CA ILE A 127 -10.25 -5.56 -3.83
C ILE A 127 -11.01 -6.82 -3.38
N GLU A 128 -12.27 -6.98 -3.79
CA GLU A 128 -13.08 -8.19 -3.55
C GLU A 128 -12.41 -9.45 -4.12
N ASP A 129 -11.98 -9.44 -5.39
CA ASP A 129 -11.29 -10.57 -6.03
C ASP A 129 -9.96 -10.91 -5.31
N ILE A 130 -9.17 -9.90 -4.91
CA ILE A 130 -7.93 -10.12 -4.15
C ILE A 130 -8.23 -10.73 -2.77
N LEU A 131 -9.21 -10.21 -2.03
CA LEU A 131 -9.58 -10.73 -0.70
C LEU A 131 -10.14 -12.14 -0.76
N LYS A 132 -10.86 -12.47 -1.83
CA LYS A 132 -11.41 -13.80 -2.10
C LYS A 132 -10.33 -14.85 -2.41
N GLU A 133 -9.20 -14.44 -2.98
CA GLU A 133 -8.07 -15.34 -3.26
C GLU A 133 -6.98 -15.36 -2.16
N GLN A 134 -6.80 -14.27 -1.41
CA GLN A 134 -5.71 -14.11 -0.42
C GLN A 134 -6.18 -14.00 1.04
N GLY A 135 -7.49 -13.90 1.27
CA GLY A 135 -8.07 -13.60 2.58
C GLY A 135 -8.01 -12.10 2.92
N GLU A 136 -8.26 -11.79 4.20
CA GLU A 136 -8.21 -10.43 4.72
C GLU A 136 -6.79 -10.04 5.19
N PRO A 137 -6.28 -8.86 4.83
CA PRO A 137 -4.97 -8.38 5.28
C PRO A 137 -5.01 -7.81 6.71
N ASN A 138 -3.91 -7.92 7.45
CA ASN A 138 -3.77 -7.33 8.78
C ASN A 138 -3.19 -5.91 8.79
N ALA A 139 -2.74 -5.42 7.63
CA ALA A 139 -2.33 -4.04 7.40
C ALA A 139 -2.66 -3.55 5.98
N TYR A 140 -2.63 -2.24 5.79
CA TYR A 140 -2.53 -1.62 4.46
C TYR A 140 -1.60 -0.42 4.48
N ILE A 141 -1.14 0.03 3.30
CA ILE A 141 -0.36 1.27 3.14
C ILE A 141 -1.11 2.22 2.21
N VAL A 142 -1.34 3.43 2.68
CA VAL A 142 -1.83 4.57 1.88
C VAL A 142 -0.64 5.45 1.52
N GLY A 143 -0.42 5.73 0.23
CA GLY A 143 0.68 6.59 -0.17
C GLY A 143 0.69 7.02 -1.64
N ARG A 144 1.85 7.51 -2.07
CA ARG A 144 2.11 8.00 -3.43
C ARG A 144 3.46 7.52 -3.93
N GLU A 145 3.54 7.23 -5.23
CA GLU A 145 4.76 6.90 -5.95
C GLU A 145 5.06 7.92 -7.04
N ALA A 146 6.32 8.32 -7.17
CA ALA A 146 6.83 9.05 -8.32
C ALA A 146 8.05 8.31 -8.89
N GLY A 147 8.17 8.26 -10.21
CA GLY A 147 9.26 7.56 -10.87
C GLY A 147 9.28 7.82 -12.37
N GLY A 148 10.45 7.74 -12.97
CA GLY A 148 10.63 7.86 -14.41
C GLY A 148 11.28 6.60 -14.97
N ALA A 149 10.82 6.14 -16.13
CA ALA A 149 11.40 5.01 -16.87
C ALA A 149 11.53 5.33 -18.36
N LEU A 150 12.73 5.12 -18.90
CA LEU A 150 13.03 5.12 -20.33
C LEU A 150 13.64 3.75 -20.67
N VAL A 151 12.75 2.77 -20.93
CA VAL A 151 13.03 1.32 -20.87
C VAL A 151 13.33 0.84 -19.45
N PHE A 152 14.34 1.42 -18.80
CA PHE A 152 14.66 1.19 -17.38
C PHE A 152 14.48 2.49 -16.57
N GLY A 153 14.28 2.34 -15.27
CA GLY A 153 13.98 3.46 -14.38
C GLY A 153 14.03 3.09 -12.90
N VAL A 154 13.64 4.07 -12.08
CA VAL A 154 13.46 3.91 -10.63
C VAL A 154 12.15 4.56 -10.19
N ARG A 155 11.46 3.91 -9.25
CA ARG A 155 10.34 4.51 -8.50
C ARG A 155 10.74 4.79 -7.05
N TYR A 156 10.24 5.89 -6.51
CA TYR A 156 10.31 6.29 -5.11
C TYR A 156 8.89 6.48 -4.61
N GLY A 157 8.57 5.93 -3.44
CA GLY A 157 7.26 6.07 -2.83
C GLY A 157 7.33 6.45 -1.35
N SER A 158 6.27 7.10 -0.89
CA SER A 158 6.07 7.48 0.51
C SER A 158 4.60 7.39 0.90
N GLY A 159 4.34 6.94 2.12
CA GLY A 159 3.01 6.74 2.66
C GLY A 159 3.03 6.36 4.14
N THR A 160 1.87 5.98 4.64
CA THR A 160 1.64 5.50 6.00
C THR A 160 1.19 4.04 5.93
N LEU A 161 1.86 3.17 6.69
CA LEU A 161 1.35 1.86 7.06
C LEU A 161 0.29 2.06 8.14
N HIS A 162 -0.87 1.47 7.96
CA HIS A 162 -1.91 1.32 8.97
C HIS A 162 -1.98 -0.18 9.32
N HIS A 163 -1.55 -0.55 10.52
CA HIS A 163 -1.55 -1.92 11.03
C HIS A 163 -2.52 -2.05 12.19
N LYS A 164 -3.30 -3.14 12.22
CA LYS A 164 -4.39 -3.32 13.22
C LYS A 164 -3.92 -3.25 14.67
N VAL A 165 -2.69 -3.69 14.97
CA VAL A 165 -2.18 -3.85 16.34
C VAL A 165 -1.18 -2.75 16.73
N GLU A 166 -0.27 -2.38 15.83
CA GLU A 166 0.79 -1.39 16.10
C GLU A 166 0.44 0.03 15.66
N GLY A 167 -0.70 0.23 14.98
CA GLY A 167 -1.18 1.54 14.56
C GLY A 167 -0.49 2.07 13.30
N GLU A 168 -0.11 3.35 13.31
CA GLU A 168 0.39 4.04 12.12
C GLU A 168 1.90 4.25 12.12
N LEU A 169 2.57 3.78 11.06
CA LEU A 169 4.03 3.91 10.90
C LEU A 169 4.40 4.47 9.51
N PRO A 170 5.47 5.29 9.40
CA PRO A 170 5.90 5.82 8.11
C PRO A 170 6.49 4.73 7.21
N ALA A 171 6.03 4.67 5.97
CA ALA A 171 6.51 3.73 4.95
C ALA A 171 7.13 4.49 3.77
N TYR A 172 8.44 4.35 3.56
CA TYR A 172 9.14 4.85 2.37
C TYR A 172 9.69 3.68 1.57
N TRP A 173 9.59 3.71 0.24
CA TRP A 173 10.06 2.60 -0.59
C TRP A 173 10.73 3.02 -1.89
N THR A 174 11.58 2.14 -2.42
CA THR A 174 12.25 2.30 -3.71
C THR A 174 12.31 0.99 -4.48
N GLY A 175 12.18 1.03 -5.80
CA GLY A 175 12.40 -0.15 -6.64
C GLY A 175 12.75 0.17 -8.09
N PRO A 176 13.36 -0.77 -8.83
CA PRO A 176 13.52 -0.65 -10.28
C PRO A 176 12.15 -0.60 -10.96
N SER A 177 12.01 0.28 -11.96
CA SER A 177 10.87 0.31 -12.88
C SER A 177 11.32 -0.01 -14.30
N ILE A 178 10.41 -0.61 -15.07
CA ILE A 178 10.54 -0.81 -16.52
C ILE A 178 9.30 -0.22 -17.18
N GLY A 179 9.49 0.39 -18.35
CA GLY A 179 8.40 0.98 -19.12
C GLY A 179 8.78 2.27 -19.84
N PHE A 180 7.75 2.98 -20.30
CA PHE A 180 7.84 4.23 -21.05
C PHE A 180 7.01 5.33 -20.34
N ASP A 181 7.25 5.51 -19.03
CA ASP A 181 6.60 6.56 -18.24
C ASP A 181 7.66 7.64 -17.95
N ALA A 182 7.72 8.63 -18.83
CA ALA A 182 8.66 9.74 -18.79
C ALA A 182 7.97 10.98 -18.18
N GLY A 183 7.60 10.92 -16.91
CA GLY A 183 6.91 12.00 -16.22
C GLY A 183 7.25 12.10 -14.73
N ALA A 184 7.44 13.32 -14.22
CA ALA A 184 7.69 13.60 -12.80
C ALA A 184 6.40 13.60 -11.95
N ASN A 185 5.34 12.95 -12.43
CA ASN A 185 4.01 12.98 -11.81
C ASN A 185 3.90 11.91 -10.73
N ALA A 186 3.55 12.30 -9.51
CA ALA A 186 3.23 11.36 -8.45
C ALA A 186 1.83 10.76 -8.65
N ALA A 187 1.73 9.43 -8.62
CA ALA A 187 0.46 8.70 -8.64
C ALA A 187 0.14 8.14 -7.25
N ASN A 188 -1.14 8.07 -6.90
CA ASN A 188 -1.58 7.45 -5.65
C ASN A 188 -1.36 5.92 -5.72
N THR A 189 -1.09 5.30 -4.58
CA THR A 189 -0.81 3.86 -4.45
C THR A 189 -1.38 3.35 -3.13
N PHE A 190 -2.10 2.23 -3.21
CA PHE A 190 -2.60 1.49 -2.06
C PHE A 190 -1.87 0.14 -2.01
N ILE A 191 -1.51 -0.36 -0.84
CA ILE A 191 -0.82 -1.66 -0.72
C ILE A 191 -1.55 -2.48 0.33
N LEU A 192 -2.10 -3.64 -0.04
CA LEU A 192 -2.59 -4.61 0.93
C LEU A 192 -1.41 -5.36 1.55
N VAL A 193 -1.40 -5.55 2.86
CA VAL A 193 -0.28 -6.12 3.62
C VAL A 193 -0.75 -7.27 4.51
N TYR A 194 -0.21 -8.46 4.26
CA TYR A 194 -0.62 -9.70 4.89
C TYR A 194 0.51 -10.30 5.74
N ASN A 195 0.13 -10.97 6.83
CA ASN A 195 1.03 -11.69 7.73
C ASN A 195 2.14 -10.81 8.36
N LEU A 196 1.94 -9.50 8.43
CA LEU A 196 2.89 -8.58 9.07
C LEU A 196 2.68 -8.63 10.58
N PHE A 197 3.29 -9.60 11.26
CA PHE A 197 3.14 -9.78 12.72
C PHE A 197 4.07 -8.89 13.57
N ASP A 198 5.08 -8.29 12.93
CA ASP A 198 6.01 -7.30 13.49
C ASP A 198 6.23 -6.23 12.41
N SER A 199 5.95 -4.96 12.69
CA SER A 199 6.10 -3.88 11.72
C SER A 199 7.56 -3.59 11.32
N GLU A 200 8.56 -4.10 12.05
CA GLU A 200 9.96 -4.11 11.59
C GLU A 200 10.15 -4.97 10.33
N ASP A 201 9.34 -6.01 10.13
CA ASP A 201 9.45 -6.92 8.99
C ASP A 201 9.14 -6.23 7.67
N LEU A 202 8.27 -5.20 7.68
CA LEU A 202 7.97 -4.39 6.50
C LEU A 202 9.22 -3.73 5.91
N TYR A 203 10.20 -3.33 6.74
CA TYR A 203 11.31 -2.46 6.33
C TYR A 203 12.46 -3.19 5.62
N ARG A 204 12.10 -4.12 4.73
CA ARG A 204 12.98 -5.06 4.03
C ARG A 204 12.84 -4.93 2.50
N ARG A 205 13.59 -5.75 1.76
CA ARG A 205 13.49 -5.86 0.29
C ARG A 205 12.59 -7.03 -0.09
N TYR A 206 11.43 -6.74 -0.64
CA TYR A 206 10.45 -7.70 -1.13
C TYR A 206 10.70 -7.94 -2.63
N PRO A 207 11.14 -9.13 -3.06
CA PRO A 207 11.13 -9.49 -4.47
C PRO A 207 9.69 -9.58 -4.99
N ALA A 208 9.49 -9.24 -6.26
CA ALA A 208 8.21 -9.41 -6.91
C ALA A 208 7.99 -10.87 -7.34
N GLY A 209 6.74 -11.31 -7.32
CA GLY A 209 6.29 -12.51 -8.02
C GLY A 209 6.26 -12.32 -9.53
N GLU A 210 5.84 -13.36 -10.25
CA GLU A 210 5.72 -13.31 -11.70
C GLU A 210 4.47 -12.52 -12.13
N GLY A 211 4.67 -11.42 -12.85
CA GLY A 211 3.60 -10.65 -13.50
C GLY A 211 2.90 -9.59 -12.65
N ALA A 212 1.83 -9.03 -13.22
CA ALA A 212 0.77 -8.34 -12.47
C ALA A 212 -0.30 -9.39 -12.15
N ALA A 213 -0.75 -9.46 -10.91
CA ALA A 213 -1.69 -10.49 -10.46
C ALA A 213 -3.11 -10.23 -11.00
N TYR A 214 -3.52 -8.97 -11.10
CA TYR A 214 -4.87 -8.58 -11.55
C TYR A 214 -4.83 -7.26 -12.33
N LEU A 215 -5.70 -7.14 -13.35
CA LEU A 215 -5.90 -5.94 -14.17
C LEU A 215 -7.41 -5.73 -14.39
N VAL A 216 -7.99 -4.74 -13.71
CA VAL A 216 -9.45 -4.47 -13.71
C VAL A 216 -9.70 -2.97 -13.74
N GLY A 217 -10.60 -2.47 -14.59
CA GLY A 217 -11.07 -1.07 -14.53
C GLY A 217 -10.01 0.03 -14.79
N GLY A 218 -8.83 -0.31 -15.32
CA GLY A 218 -7.69 0.61 -15.39
C GLY A 218 -6.87 0.69 -14.09
N PHE A 219 -7.09 -0.23 -13.15
CA PHE A 219 -6.19 -0.53 -12.05
C PHE A 219 -5.27 -1.71 -12.38
N ASN A 220 -4.08 -1.71 -11.80
CA ASN A 220 -3.16 -2.85 -11.77
C ASN A 220 -2.79 -3.21 -10.34
N ALA A 221 -2.77 -4.51 -10.06
CA ALA A 221 -2.27 -5.09 -8.82
C ALA A 221 -1.06 -5.98 -9.11
N SER A 222 -0.01 -5.92 -8.29
CA SER A 222 1.20 -6.75 -8.42
C SER A 222 1.50 -7.47 -7.12
N TYR A 223 2.04 -8.68 -7.19
CA TYR A 223 2.38 -9.47 -6.00
C TYR A 223 3.86 -9.33 -5.63
N LEU A 224 4.17 -9.10 -4.35
CA LEU A 224 5.53 -9.21 -3.81
C LEU A 224 5.49 -9.98 -2.49
N ARG A 225 6.47 -10.86 -2.25
CA ARG A 225 6.54 -11.68 -1.03
C ARG A 225 7.96 -11.77 -0.51
N ARG A 226 8.09 -11.72 0.81
CA ARG A 226 9.30 -12.05 1.55
C ARG A 226 8.88 -12.92 2.71
N ASP A 227 9.51 -14.08 2.83
CA ASP A 227 9.21 -15.03 3.90
C ASP A 227 7.67 -15.30 3.89
N ASP A 228 6.95 -15.05 4.98
CA ASP A 228 5.48 -15.15 4.99
C ASP A 228 4.73 -13.84 4.73
N VAL A 229 5.42 -12.69 4.76
CA VAL A 229 4.82 -11.37 4.55
C VAL A 229 4.57 -11.14 3.05
N VAL A 230 3.31 -10.83 2.70
CA VAL A 230 2.86 -10.57 1.33
C VAL A 230 2.40 -9.12 1.20
N LEU A 231 2.80 -8.48 0.09
CA LEU A 231 2.43 -7.13 -0.28
C LEU A 231 1.75 -7.14 -1.65
N ILE A 232 0.59 -6.50 -1.77
CA ILE A 232 -0.13 -6.35 -3.03
C ILE A 232 -0.37 -4.85 -3.34
N PRO A 233 0.59 -4.17 -3.99
CA PRO A 233 0.40 -2.79 -4.45
C PRO A 233 -0.58 -2.69 -5.61
N ILE A 234 -1.61 -1.87 -5.40
CA ILE A 234 -2.67 -1.48 -6.32
C ILE A 234 -2.42 -0.04 -6.79
N ARG A 235 -2.51 0.21 -8.10
CA ARG A 235 -2.28 1.53 -8.74
C ARG A 235 -3.25 1.78 -9.88
N VAL A 236 -3.52 3.06 -10.17
CA VAL A 236 -4.20 3.49 -11.40
C VAL A 236 -3.21 3.50 -12.58
N GLY A 237 -3.66 3.04 -13.75
CA GLY A 237 -2.91 3.08 -15.01
C GLY A 237 -3.82 2.91 -16.21
N VAL A 238 -4.11 4.01 -16.92
CA VAL A 238 -4.83 3.95 -18.21
C VAL A 238 -3.96 3.31 -19.29
N GLY A 239 -4.48 2.26 -19.92
CA GLY A 239 -3.81 1.48 -20.95
C GLY A 239 -2.73 0.55 -20.40
N ALA A 240 -1.98 -0.09 -21.30
CA ALA A 240 -0.92 -1.03 -20.95
C ALA A 240 0.35 -0.32 -20.43
N ARG A 241 0.22 0.42 -19.32
CA ARG A 241 1.35 0.84 -18.47
C ARG A 241 1.91 -0.39 -17.78
N LEU A 242 2.63 -1.22 -18.55
CA LEU A 242 3.27 -2.46 -18.10
C LEU A 242 4.52 -2.20 -17.25
N GLY A 243 4.40 -1.25 -16.31
CA GLY A 243 5.26 -1.10 -15.14
C GLY A 243 4.99 -2.20 -14.11
N ALA A 244 4.88 -3.46 -14.58
CA ALA A 244 4.97 -4.62 -13.72
C ALA A 244 6.22 -4.49 -12.85
N ASN A 245 6.10 -4.77 -11.56
CA ASN A 245 7.12 -4.44 -10.58
C ASN A 245 8.31 -5.43 -10.56
N ILE A 246 8.78 -5.83 -11.74
CA ILE A 246 9.87 -6.81 -11.91
C ILE A 246 11.14 -6.38 -11.17
N GLY A 247 11.74 -7.33 -10.45
CA GLY A 247 12.79 -7.07 -9.49
C GLY A 247 12.24 -7.05 -8.06
N TYR A 248 12.13 -5.87 -7.44
CA TYR A 248 11.82 -5.75 -6.02
C TYR A 248 11.24 -4.39 -5.61
N MET A 249 10.76 -4.32 -4.38
CA MET A 249 10.49 -3.08 -3.64
C MET A 249 11.22 -3.11 -2.29
N LYS A 250 12.04 -2.09 -1.99
CA LYS A 250 12.81 -1.97 -0.74
C LYS A 250 12.21 -0.87 0.13
N PHE A 251 11.59 -1.26 1.24
CA PHE A 251 11.01 -0.36 2.23
C PHE A 251 12.07 0.11 3.25
N ARG A 252 11.81 1.26 3.88
CA ARG A 252 12.64 1.92 4.90
C ARG A 252 11.76 2.75 5.84
N LYS A 253 12.11 2.81 7.13
CA LYS A 253 11.52 3.73 8.13
C LYS A 253 11.78 5.21 7.87
N LYS A 254 12.87 5.51 7.17
CA LYS A 254 13.33 6.88 6.90
C LYS A 254 13.46 7.07 5.39
N GLN A 255 13.00 8.23 4.91
CA GLN A 255 13.15 8.62 3.52
C GLN A 255 14.63 8.62 3.14
N ASN A 256 14.97 7.93 2.05
CA ASN A 256 16.29 7.95 1.46
C ASN A 256 16.16 8.04 -0.06
N TRP A 257 16.82 9.03 -0.66
CA TRP A 257 16.83 9.27 -2.10
C TRP A 257 17.84 8.37 -2.84
N LEU A 258 18.70 7.64 -2.12
CA LEU A 258 19.59 6.62 -2.68
C LEU A 258 18.92 5.24 -2.62
N PRO A 259 18.65 4.58 -3.76
CA PRO A 259 17.74 3.43 -3.83
C PRO A 259 18.35 2.08 -3.42
N PHE A 260 19.69 2.00 -3.25
CA PHE A 260 20.38 0.75 -2.89
C PHE A 260 20.10 0.29 -1.44
#